data_AF-A0A1P8SNA0-F1
#
_entry.id   AF-A0A1P8SNA0-F1
#
_cell.length_a   1.000
_cell.length_b   1.000
_cell.length_c   1.000
_cell.angle_alpha   90.00
_cell.angle_beta   90.00
_cell.angle_gamma   90.00
#
_symmetry.space_group_name_H-M   'P 1'
#
loop_
_entity.id
_entity.type
_entity.pdbx_description
1 polymer ?
#
loop_
_entity_poly.entity_id
_entity_poly.type
_entity_poly.pdbx_seq_one_letter_code
_entity_poly.pdbx_strand_id
1 'polypeptide(L)'
;VPTKQVNGSHLLFDDMKMFYDVMRSIDESMLKSILEKNFEAVGMEATSATKTHDALKAVKQLIKTDAPFNTSDFDTLDLEYLSGQSNEELLKLLIEAIYGMEIIIEKTNSFVGESAKHSDKLDTDLRQYYWDNIYDDQSEYNKDKLSNLYKAFITDSGALRIASEELIKFETRKAQKDDYRFINPSSTSEAETPSPSSGENTAAQPPKPAETPKPTGSSFTFGGLTVATLCYFVL
;
A
#
# COMPACT_ATOMS: atom_id res chain seq x y z
N VAL A 1 29.54 6.88 -2.72
CA VAL A 1 29.75 5.65 -1.91
C VAL A 1 28.42 5.34 -1.25
N PRO A 2 27.72 4.25 -1.58
CA PRO A 2 26.49 3.92 -0.87
C PRO A 2 26.90 3.33 0.48
N THR A 3 26.64 4.06 1.55
CA THR A 3 26.96 3.66 2.91
C THR A 3 25.79 2.93 3.55
N LYS A 4 26.06 1.68 3.96
CA LYS A 4 25.45 0.94 5.07
C LYS A 4 23.92 0.85 5.11
N GLN A 5 23.37 -0.18 4.45
CA GLN A 5 22.32 -0.97 5.09
C GLN A 5 22.98 -1.94 6.09
N VAL A 6 22.78 -1.71 7.37
CA VAL A 6 23.10 -2.66 8.44
C VAL A 6 21.80 -2.97 9.17
N ASN A 7 21.25 -4.16 8.93
CA ASN A 7 20.20 -4.82 9.71
C ASN A 7 18.97 -3.99 10.09
N GLY A 8 17.95 -3.99 9.22
CA GLY A 8 16.55 -4.19 9.62
C GLY A 8 15.85 -3.12 10.46
N SER A 9 16.37 -1.90 10.56
CA SER A 9 15.58 -0.75 11.00
C SER A 9 15.46 0.19 9.81
N HIS A 10 14.25 0.28 9.25
CA HIS A 10 13.90 1.36 8.34
C HIS A 10 13.90 2.66 9.14
N LEU A 11 14.33 3.77 8.54
CA LEU A 11 14.09 5.08 9.13
C LEU A 11 12.59 5.36 9.09
N LEU A 12 12.09 6.22 9.98
CA LEU A 12 10.69 6.67 9.92
C LEU A 12 10.33 7.22 8.54
N PHE A 13 11.26 7.95 7.93
CA PHE A 13 11.14 8.42 6.55
C PHE A 13 10.90 7.28 5.57
N ASP A 14 11.68 6.20 5.65
CA ASP A 14 11.57 5.06 4.74
C ASP A 14 10.21 4.36 4.90
N ASP A 15 9.76 4.16 6.15
CA ASP A 15 8.46 3.56 6.44
C ASP A 15 7.31 4.46 5.98
N MET A 16 7.37 5.76 6.26
CA MET A 16 6.38 6.73 5.78
C MET A 16 6.33 6.79 4.26
N LYS A 17 7.49 6.73 3.59
CA LYS A 17 7.59 6.69 2.13
C LYS A 17 7.01 5.41 1.55
N MET A 18 7.41 4.24 2.09
CA MET A 18 6.89 2.95 1.68
C MET A 18 5.37 2.91 1.81
N PHE A 19 4.85 3.33 2.97
CA PHE A 19 3.42 3.46 3.20
C PHE A 19 2.76 4.36 2.15
N TYR A 20 3.33 5.53 1.88
CA TYR A 20 2.81 6.48 0.91
C TYR A 20 2.77 5.92 -0.51
N ASP A 21 3.84 5.26 -0.92
CA ASP A 21 4.03 4.72 -2.26
C ASP A 21 3.09 3.54 -2.50
N VAL A 22 2.93 2.63 -1.52
CA VAL A 22 1.95 1.54 -1.58
C VAL A 22 0.51 2.08 -1.61
N MET A 23 0.20 3.08 -0.77
CA MET A 23 -1.11 3.75 -0.77
C MET A 23 -1.40 4.57 -2.04
N ARG A 24 -0.43 4.73 -2.94
CA ARG A 24 -0.62 5.34 -4.28
C ARG A 24 -0.63 4.30 -5.39
N SER A 25 0.06 3.17 -5.21
CA SER A 25 0.12 2.09 -6.20
C SER A 25 -1.15 1.25 -6.25
N ILE A 26 -1.86 1.12 -5.12
CA ILE A 26 -3.16 0.44 -5.05
C ILE A 26 -4.29 1.46 -5.16
N ASP A 27 -5.26 1.21 -6.05
CA ASP A 27 -6.52 1.96 -6.06
C ASP A 27 -7.25 1.86 -4.71
N GLU A 28 -7.89 2.95 -4.26
CA GLU A 28 -8.53 3.00 -2.95
C GLU A 28 -9.62 1.92 -2.79
N SER A 29 -10.44 1.71 -3.83
CA SER A 29 -11.50 0.70 -3.81
C SER A 29 -10.92 -0.72 -3.80
N MET A 30 -9.80 -0.93 -4.50
CA MET A 30 -9.08 -2.20 -4.50
C MET A 30 -8.49 -2.50 -3.12
N LEU A 31 -7.81 -1.53 -2.48
CA LEU A 31 -7.28 -1.70 -1.12
C LEU A 31 -8.40 -2.04 -0.13
N LYS A 32 -9.52 -1.33 -0.19
CA LYS A 32 -10.69 -1.63 0.64
C LYS A 32 -11.17 -3.06 0.43
N SER A 33 -11.29 -3.51 -0.82
CA SER A 33 -11.73 -4.87 -1.13
C SER A 33 -10.73 -5.93 -0.68
N ILE A 34 -9.42 -5.66 -0.76
CA ILE A 34 -8.36 -6.56 -0.24
C ILE A 34 -8.56 -6.73 1.26
N LEU A 35 -8.72 -5.64 2.01
CA LEU A 35 -8.94 -5.67 3.45
C LEU A 35 -10.21 -6.43 3.79
N GLU A 36 -11.34 -6.10 3.16
CA GLU A 36 -12.64 -6.75 3.41
C GLU A 36 -12.57 -8.27 3.22
N LYS A 37 -12.04 -8.74 2.08
CA LYS A 37 -11.99 -10.17 1.76
C LYS A 37 -11.02 -10.94 2.65
N ASN A 38 -9.84 -10.40 2.91
CA ASN A 38 -8.83 -11.12 3.70
C ASN A 38 -9.15 -11.09 5.20
N PHE A 39 -9.75 -10.02 5.71
CA PHE A 39 -10.20 -9.96 7.11
C PHE A 39 -11.38 -10.92 7.34
N GLU A 40 -12.33 -10.99 6.41
CA GLU A 40 -13.43 -11.97 6.43
C GLU A 40 -12.89 -13.41 6.44
N ALA A 41 -11.87 -13.71 5.62
CA ALA A 41 -11.27 -15.04 5.50
C ALA A 41 -10.66 -15.56 6.83
N VAL A 42 -10.21 -14.65 7.70
CA VAL A 42 -9.68 -14.98 9.03
C VAL A 42 -10.72 -14.73 10.16
N GLY A 43 -11.98 -14.52 9.79
CA GLY A 43 -13.12 -14.41 10.70
C GLY A 43 -13.16 -13.14 11.54
N MET A 44 -12.53 -12.05 11.08
CA MET A 44 -12.66 -10.74 11.72
C MET A 44 -14.06 -10.15 11.52
N GLU A 45 -14.43 -9.17 12.34
CA GLU A 45 -15.70 -8.48 12.22
C GLU A 45 -15.78 -7.68 10.91
N ALA A 46 -16.97 -7.59 10.31
CA ALA A 46 -17.17 -6.83 9.07
C ALA A 46 -16.74 -5.35 9.19
N THR A 47 -16.80 -4.77 10.40
CA THR A 47 -16.38 -3.39 10.63
C THR A 47 -14.87 -3.19 10.64
N SER A 48 -14.08 -4.25 10.87
CA SER A 48 -12.62 -4.16 11.01
C SER A 48 -11.96 -3.63 9.74
N ALA A 49 -12.31 -4.17 8.56
CA ALA A 49 -11.71 -3.73 7.30
C ALA A 49 -11.98 -2.25 7.00
N THR A 50 -13.20 -1.78 7.27
CA THR A 50 -13.56 -0.35 7.10
C THR A 50 -12.78 0.53 8.08
N LYS A 51 -12.69 0.12 9.36
CA LYS A 51 -11.90 0.84 10.38
C LYS A 51 -10.44 0.95 9.97
N THR A 52 -9.82 -0.15 9.52
CA THR A 52 -8.44 -0.16 9.04
C THR A 52 -8.27 0.76 7.84
N HIS A 53 -9.15 0.66 6.84
CA HIS A 53 -9.09 1.49 5.64
C HIS A 53 -9.16 2.99 5.97
N ASP A 54 -10.12 3.41 6.80
CA ASP A 54 -10.28 4.80 7.19
C ASP A 54 -9.08 5.30 8.02
N ALA A 55 -8.54 4.44 8.90
CA ALA A 55 -7.34 4.74 9.66
C ALA A 55 -6.11 4.94 8.77
N LEU A 56 -5.89 4.07 7.78
CA LEU A 56 -4.81 4.22 6.80
C LEU A 56 -4.94 5.54 6.02
N LYS A 57 -6.16 5.92 5.62
CA LYS A 57 -6.39 7.22 4.97
C LYS A 57 -6.03 8.39 5.89
N ALA A 58 -6.41 8.33 7.16
CA ALA A 58 -6.06 9.35 8.14
C ALA A 58 -4.54 9.42 8.36
N VAL A 59 -3.85 8.29 8.50
CA VAL A 59 -2.38 8.21 8.58
C VAL A 59 -1.73 8.90 7.38
N LYS A 60 -2.20 8.63 6.16
CA LYS A 60 -1.71 9.30 4.95
C LYS A 60 -1.82 10.83 5.06
N GLN A 61 -2.96 11.34 5.53
CA GLN A 61 -3.12 12.79 5.71
C GLN A 61 -2.18 13.35 6.78
N LEU A 62 -2.06 12.69 7.94
CA LEU A 62 -1.18 13.12 9.02
C LEU A 62 0.28 13.21 8.60
N ILE A 63 0.78 12.22 7.84
CA ILE A 63 2.15 12.28 7.32
C ILE A 63 2.32 13.53 6.43
N LYS A 64 1.31 13.90 5.65
CA LYS A 64 1.36 15.07 4.76
C LYS A 64 1.44 16.40 5.51
N THR A 65 0.77 16.48 6.66
CA THR A 65 0.60 17.72 7.43
C THR A 65 1.62 17.87 8.55
N ASP A 66 2.05 16.76 9.16
CA ASP A 66 2.76 16.76 10.45
C ASP A 66 4.09 15.99 10.43
N ALA A 67 4.56 15.51 9.28
CA ALA A 67 5.88 14.89 9.18
C ALA A 67 7.00 15.83 9.65
N PRO A 68 8.05 15.30 10.32
CA PRO A 68 9.08 16.12 10.92
C PRO A 68 10.16 16.57 9.92
N PHE A 69 10.05 16.13 8.67
CA PHE A 69 10.95 16.42 7.56
C PHE A 69 10.15 16.91 6.34
N ASN A 70 10.85 17.42 5.32
CA ASN A 70 10.22 17.83 4.09
C ASN A 70 9.66 16.62 3.31
N THR A 71 8.36 16.63 3.06
CA THR A 71 7.67 15.53 2.36
C THR A 71 7.71 15.64 0.84
N SER A 72 8.39 16.67 0.29
CA SER A 72 8.57 16.79 -1.17
C SER A 72 9.24 15.57 -1.80
N ASP A 73 10.04 14.83 -1.02
CA ASP A 73 10.67 13.60 -1.48
C ASP A 73 9.64 12.49 -1.77
N PHE A 74 8.45 12.59 -1.18
CA PHE A 74 7.34 11.68 -1.47
C PHE A 74 6.65 12.00 -2.81
N ASP A 75 6.87 13.18 -3.39
CA ASP A 75 6.23 13.60 -4.64
C ASP A 75 6.88 12.95 -5.88
N THR A 76 8.03 12.29 -5.71
CA THR A 76 8.62 11.45 -6.75
C THR A 76 7.78 10.19 -6.95
N LEU A 77 7.01 10.17 -8.04
CA LEU A 77 6.12 9.08 -8.46
C LEU A 77 6.87 7.89 -9.09
N ASP A 78 8.15 7.70 -8.77
CA ASP A 78 8.87 6.53 -9.23
C ASP A 78 8.45 5.29 -8.42
N LEU A 79 7.36 4.69 -8.87
CA LEU A 79 6.79 3.46 -8.31
C LEU A 79 7.30 2.21 -9.04
N GLU A 80 8.34 2.32 -9.87
CA GLU A 80 8.85 1.19 -10.67
C GLU A 80 9.29 0.03 -9.78
N TYR A 81 9.83 0.32 -8.59
CA TYR A 81 10.24 -0.69 -7.61
C TYR A 81 9.06 -1.48 -6.99
N LEU A 82 7.84 -0.96 -7.08
CA LEU A 82 6.60 -1.65 -6.71
C LEU A 82 5.95 -2.35 -7.91
N SER A 83 6.44 -2.10 -9.13
CA SER A 83 5.89 -2.69 -10.34
C SER A 83 6.03 -4.22 -10.32
N GLY A 84 4.94 -4.90 -10.67
CA GLY A 84 4.90 -6.37 -10.69
C GLY A 84 4.69 -7.03 -9.33
N GLN A 85 4.64 -6.27 -8.22
CA GLN A 85 4.23 -6.82 -6.94
C GLN A 85 2.75 -7.23 -6.95
N SER A 86 2.46 -8.37 -6.36
CA SER A 86 1.10 -8.84 -6.13
C SER A 86 0.41 -8.03 -5.03
N ASN A 87 -0.92 -8.08 -5.01
CA ASN A 87 -1.72 -7.46 -3.95
C ASN A 87 -1.37 -7.99 -2.55
N GLU A 88 -0.90 -9.23 -2.43
CA GLU A 88 -0.44 -9.81 -1.17
C GLU A 88 0.87 -9.17 -0.70
N GLU A 89 1.83 -9.01 -1.61
CA GLU A 89 3.11 -8.37 -1.32
C GLU A 89 2.93 -6.89 -0.97
N LEU A 90 2.07 -6.18 -1.70
CA LEU A 90 1.75 -4.79 -1.40
C LEU A 90 1.06 -4.64 -0.04
N LEU A 91 0.10 -5.51 0.30
CA LEU A 91 -0.51 -5.50 1.64
C LEU A 91 0.54 -5.78 2.73
N LYS A 92 1.46 -6.71 2.48
CA LYS A 92 2.54 -7.01 3.42
C LYS A 92 3.45 -5.80 3.65
N LEU A 93 3.88 -5.11 2.59
CA LEU A 93 4.68 -3.88 2.71
C LEU A 93 3.93 -2.78 3.46
N LEU A 94 2.62 -2.64 3.23
CA LEU A 94 1.78 -1.70 3.96
C LEU A 94 1.76 -2.00 5.47
N ILE A 95 1.63 -3.29 5.83
CA ILE A 95 1.64 -3.75 7.22
C ILE A 95 3.00 -3.46 7.87
N GLU A 96 4.10 -3.83 7.20
CA GLU A 96 5.46 -3.61 7.70
C GLU A 96 5.73 -2.12 7.95
N ALA A 97 5.33 -1.24 7.01
CA ALA A 97 5.48 0.19 7.17
C ALA A 97 4.66 0.77 8.33
N ILE A 98 3.42 0.31 8.54
CA ILE A 98 2.59 0.75 9.67
C ILE A 98 3.23 0.37 11.02
N TYR A 99 3.76 -0.85 11.13
CA TYR A 99 4.43 -1.29 12.36
C TYR A 99 5.74 -0.54 12.60
N GLY A 100 6.55 -0.32 11.56
CA GLY A 100 7.77 0.48 11.65
C GLY A 100 7.49 1.90 12.14
N MET A 101 6.50 2.56 11.54
CA MET A 101 6.05 3.90 11.97
C MET A 101 5.60 3.92 13.43
N GLU A 102 4.79 2.96 13.87
CA GLU A 102 4.29 2.90 15.25
C GLU A 102 5.44 2.76 16.25
N ILE A 103 6.35 1.81 16.03
CA ILE A 103 7.49 1.56 16.91
C ILE A 103 8.35 2.82 17.07
N ILE A 104 8.67 3.50 15.98
CA ILE A 104 9.54 4.67 15.99
C ILE A 104 8.83 5.87 16.63
N ILE A 105 7.55 6.10 16.33
CA ILE A 105 6.78 7.20 16.91
C ILE A 105 6.57 6.98 18.43
N GLU A 106 6.26 5.76 18.87
CA GLU A 106 6.17 5.43 20.29
C GLU A 106 7.51 5.62 21.00
N LYS A 107 8.62 5.22 20.37
CA LYS A 107 9.94 5.45 20.97
C LYS A 107 10.29 6.93 21.02
N THR A 108 9.88 7.72 20.02
CA THR A 108 10.04 9.18 20.00
C THR A 108 9.34 9.84 21.19
N ASN A 109 8.17 9.35 21.61
CA ASN A 109 7.46 9.81 22.82
C ASN A 109 8.36 9.85 24.06
N SER A 110 9.27 8.88 24.22
CA SER A 110 10.17 8.84 25.38
C SER A 110 11.14 10.02 25.47
N PHE A 111 11.33 10.75 24.37
CA PHE A 111 12.19 11.92 24.29
C PHE A 111 11.45 13.26 24.30
N VAL A 112 10.28 13.33 23.64
CA VAL A 112 9.56 14.60 23.40
C VAL A 112 8.16 14.67 24.03
N GLY A 113 7.68 13.58 24.62
CA GLY A 113 6.39 13.51 25.29
C GLY A 113 6.40 14.11 26.70
N GLU A 114 5.20 14.28 27.26
CA GLU A 114 5.00 14.89 28.59
C GLU A 114 5.69 14.11 29.72
N SER A 115 5.90 12.81 29.52
CA SER A 115 6.57 11.91 30.48
C SER A 115 8.08 11.78 30.26
N ALA A 116 8.66 12.51 29.31
CA ALA A 116 10.08 12.45 29.00
C ALA A 116 10.91 12.85 30.23
N LYS A 117 11.76 11.93 30.69
CA LYS A 117 12.63 12.19 31.85
C LYS A 117 13.70 13.21 31.46
N HIS A 118 13.73 14.33 32.17
CA HIS A 118 14.79 15.32 31.99
C HIS A 118 16.14 14.73 32.39
N SER A 119 17.11 14.83 31.49
CA SER A 119 18.51 14.55 31.74
C SER A 119 19.37 15.54 30.96
N ASP A 120 20.58 15.82 31.43
CA ASP A 120 21.52 16.73 30.76
C ASP A 120 21.93 16.22 29.36
N LYS A 121 21.66 14.94 29.06
CA LYS A 121 21.95 14.30 27.77
C LYS A 121 20.75 14.18 26.85
N LEU A 122 19.54 14.51 27.32
CA LEU A 122 18.29 14.24 26.59
C LEU A 122 18.30 14.82 25.16
N ASP A 123 18.79 16.05 25.00
CA ASP A 123 18.87 16.70 23.69
C ASP A 123 19.92 16.08 22.77
N THR A 124 21.05 15.61 23.34
CA THR A 124 22.09 14.91 22.58
C THR A 124 21.59 13.54 22.15
N ASP A 125 20.96 12.81 23.05
CA ASP A 125 20.41 11.48 22.80
C ASP A 125 19.27 11.54 21.78
N LEU A 126 18.42 12.58 21.84
CA LEU A 126 17.36 12.82 20.85
C LEU A 126 17.93 13.12 19.45
N ARG A 127 19.01 13.89 19.33
CA ARG A 127 19.66 14.14 18.03
C ARG A 127 20.22 12.86 17.45
N GLN A 128 20.93 12.08 18.27
CA GLN A 128 21.47 10.79 17.85
C GLN A 128 20.33 9.85 17.41
N TYR A 129 19.27 9.76 18.22
CA TYR A 129 18.10 8.96 17.91
C TYR A 129 17.44 9.39 16.59
N TYR A 130 17.32 10.69 16.34
CA TYR A 130 16.78 11.22 15.09
C TYR A 130 17.57 10.74 13.87
N TRP A 131 18.90 10.85 13.91
CA TRP A 131 19.74 10.43 12.78
C TRP A 131 19.72 8.92 12.55
N ASP A 132 19.61 8.15 13.62
CA ASP A 132 19.65 6.69 13.53
C ASP A 132 18.29 6.08 13.17
N ASN A 133 17.17 6.80 13.37
CA ASN A 133 15.83 6.21 13.29
C ASN A 133 14.77 7.06 12.58
N ILE A 134 14.96 8.37 12.38
CA ILE A 134 13.92 9.24 11.83
C ILE A 134 14.23 9.64 10.40
N TYR A 135 15.34 10.34 10.19
CA TYR A 135 15.76 10.85 8.89
C TYR A 135 17.26 11.13 8.89
N ASP A 136 17.94 10.79 7.79
CA ASP A 136 19.39 10.84 7.68
C ASP A 136 19.92 12.24 7.34
N ASP A 137 19.10 13.14 6.81
CA ASP A 137 19.44 14.56 6.69
C ASP A 137 19.40 15.26 8.05
N GLN A 138 20.59 15.44 8.63
CA GLN A 138 20.77 16.09 9.93
C GLN A 138 20.34 17.56 9.93
N SER A 139 20.34 18.23 8.78
CA SER A 139 19.97 19.64 8.66
C SER A 139 18.47 19.87 8.88
N GLU A 140 17.67 18.82 8.70
CA GLU A 140 16.22 18.83 8.92
C GLU A 140 15.83 18.64 10.39
N TYR A 141 16.78 18.29 11.27
CA TYR A 141 16.49 18.07 12.69
C TYR A 141 15.77 19.25 13.32
N ASN A 142 14.56 19.00 13.81
CA ASN A 142 13.76 19.98 14.52
C ASN A 142 12.95 19.32 15.65
N LYS A 143 13.28 19.64 16.89
CA LYS A 143 12.64 19.08 18.09
C LYS A 143 11.14 19.41 18.17
N ASP A 144 10.73 20.60 17.76
CA ASP A 144 9.33 21.02 17.81
C ASP A 144 8.49 20.25 16.78
N LYS A 145 9.03 20.04 15.58
CA LYS A 145 8.40 19.19 14.57
C LYS A 145 8.24 17.74 15.06
N LEU A 146 9.24 17.18 15.75
CA LEU A 146 9.14 15.83 16.35
C LEU A 146 8.07 15.76 17.44
N SER A 147 7.97 16.80 18.28
CA SER A 147 6.92 16.88 19.30
C SER A 147 5.53 16.98 18.67
N ASN A 148 5.39 17.74 17.58
CA ASN A 148 4.13 17.88 16.84
C ASN A 148 3.72 16.56 16.17
N LEU A 149 4.65 15.89 15.48
CA LEU A 149 4.41 14.56 14.91
C LEU A 149 3.89 13.60 15.99
N TYR A 150 4.59 13.52 17.12
CA TYR A 150 4.19 12.66 18.23
C TYR A 150 2.76 12.96 18.70
N LYS A 151 2.43 14.23 18.93
CA LYS A 151 1.08 14.64 19.35
C LYS A 151 0.02 14.24 18.32
N ALA A 152 0.26 14.54 17.05
CA ALA A 152 -0.68 14.25 15.97
C ALA A 152 -1.00 12.75 15.86
N PHE A 153 0.03 11.89 15.91
CA PHE A 153 -0.11 10.45 15.69
C PHE A 153 -0.58 9.67 16.92
N ILE A 154 -0.12 10.05 18.12
CA ILE A 154 -0.40 9.29 19.35
C ILE A 154 -1.55 9.90 20.16
N THR A 155 -1.54 11.22 20.36
CA THR A 155 -2.49 11.88 21.26
C THR A 155 -3.76 12.33 20.54
N ASP A 156 -3.64 12.91 19.35
CA ASP A 156 -4.72 13.69 18.75
C ASP A 156 -5.59 12.87 17.77
N SER A 157 -4.99 12.00 16.95
CA SER A 157 -5.72 11.22 15.94
C SER A 157 -6.03 9.78 16.37
N GLY A 158 -5.03 9.07 16.91
CA GLY A 158 -5.11 7.63 17.16
C GLY A 158 -5.20 6.75 15.90
N ALA A 159 -5.18 7.34 14.69
CA ALA A 159 -5.32 6.60 13.44
C ALA A 159 -4.22 5.54 13.24
N LEU A 160 -2.96 5.88 13.53
CA LEU A 160 -1.85 4.93 13.41
C LEU A 160 -2.04 3.72 14.33
N ARG A 161 -2.40 3.97 15.60
CA ARG A 161 -2.70 2.92 16.57
C ARG A 161 -3.88 2.06 16.12
N ILE A 162 -4.96 2.64 15.61
CA ILE A 162 -6.11 1.87 15.10
C ILE A 162 -5.71 0.99 13.92
N ALA A 163 -4.96 1.53 12.96
CA ALA A 163 -4.47 0.77 11.82
C ALA A 163 -3.58 -0.40 12.29
N SER A 164 -2.62 -0.13 13.18
CA SER A 164 -1.74 -1.16 13.73
C SER A 164 -2.50 -2.24 14.48
N GLU A 165 -3.39 -1.86 15.42
CA GLU A 165 -4.18 -2.82 16.22
C GLU A 165 -5.02 -3.76 15.35
N GLU A 166 -5.69 -3.25 14.31
CA GLU A 166 -6.48 -4.09 13.42
C GLU A 166 -5.60 -4.98 12.52
N LEU A 167 -4.46 -4.49 12.03
CA LEU A 167 -3.51 -5.29 11.25
C LEU A 167 -2.84 -6.38 12.10
N ILE A 168 -2.54 -6.11 13.37
CA ILE A 168 -2.02 -7.11 14.32
C ILE A 168 -3.06 -8.20 14.56
N LYS A 169 -4.34 -7.82 14.74
CA LYS A 169 -5.43 -8.80 14.85
C LYS A 169 -5.55 -9.66 13.59
N PHE A 170 -5.41 -9.06 12.41
CA PHE A 170 -5.40 -9.78 11.14
C PHE A 170 -4.27 -10.80 11.08
N GLU A 171 -3.02 -10.39 11.29
CA GLU A 171 -1.85 -11.29 11.27
C GLU A 171 -1.95 -12.39 12.34
N THR A 172 -2.46 -12.05 13.54
CA THR A 172 -2.68 -13.03 14.62
C THR A 172 -3.70 -14.09 14.22
N ARG A 173 -4.84 -13.70 13.64
CA ARG A 173 -5.88 -14.64 13.21
C ARG A 173 -5.46 -15.42 11.97
N LYS A 174 -4.73 -14.79 11.05
CA LYS A 174 -4.10 -15.44 9.89
C LYS A 174 -3.17 -16.57 10.34
N ALA A 175 -2.33 -16.32 11.35
CA ALA A 175 -1.42 -17.33 11.90
C ALA A 175 -2.11 -18.50 12.62
N GLN A 176 -3.37 -18.33 13.06
CA GLN A 176 -4.20 -19.37 13.69
C GLN A 176 -4.97 -20.22 12.67
N LYS A 177 -4.89 -19.89 11.38
CA LYS A 177 -5.70 -20.43 10.30
C LYS A 177 -4.81 -21.25 9.34
N ASP A 178 -4.73 -22.56 9.58
CA ASP A 178 -3.84 -23.47 8.82
C ASP A 178 -4.12 -23.51 7.30
N ASP A 179 -5.34 -23.19 6.88
CA ASP A 179 -5.80 -23.21 5.49
C ASP A 179 -5.91 -21.83 4.84
N TYR A 180 -5.41 -20.76 5.49
CA TYR A 180 -5.47 -19.42 4.92
C TYR A 180 -4.74 -19.33 3.58
N ARG A 181 -5.41 -18.71 2.62
CA ARG A 181 -4.86 -18.28 1.33
C ARG A 181 -5.25 -16.83 1.10
N PHE A 182 -4.32 -16.02 0.64
CA PHE A 182 -4.62 -14.65 0.27
C PHE A 182 -5.70 -14.62 -0.81
N ILE A 183 -6.76 -13.86 -0.56
CA ILE A 183 -7.87 -13.69 -1.48
C ILE A 183 -7.60 -12.43 -2.27
N ASN A 184 -7.26 -12.60 -3.55
CA ASN A 184 -7.12 -11.49 -4.46
C ASN A 184 -8.51 -11.09 -4.99
N PRO A 185 -9.03 -9.89 -4.69
CA PRO A 185 -10.33 -9.48 -5.21
C PRO A 185 -10.29 -9.39 -6.73
N SER A 186 -11.35 -9.89 -7.37
CA SER A 186 -11.54 -9.64 -8.80
C SER A 186 -11.83 -8.16 -9.01
N SER A 187 -11.17 -7.53 -9.97
CA SER A 187 -11.50 -6.16 -10.41
C SER A 187 -12.81 -6.18 -11.20
N THR A 188 -13.94 -6.46 -10.56
CA THR A 188 -15.25 -6.48 -11.22
C THR A 188 -15.98 -5.16 -10.97
N SER A 189 -15.73 -4.18 -11.85
CA SER A 189 -16.80 -3.28 -12.28
C SER A 189 -17.56 -3.97 -13.40
N GLU A 190 -18.57 -4.77 -13.06
CA GLU A 190 -19.79 -4.89 -13.83
C GLU A 190 -20.83 -5.69 -13.04
N ALA A 191 -22.06 -5.20 -13.08
CA ALA A 191 -23.21 -5.72 -12.37
C ALA A 191 -23.49 -7.19 -12.74
N GLU A 192 -23.87 -7.98 -11.74
CA GLU A 192 -24.48 -9.29 -11.94
C GLU A 192 -25.75 -9.14 -12.79
N THR A 193 -25.66 -9.43 -14.09
CA THR A 193 -26.84 -9.80 -14.87
C THR A 193 -27.26 -11.21 -14.49
N PRO A 194 -28.52 -11.45 -14.08
CA PRO A 194 -28.97 -12.77 -13.71
C PRO A 194 -29.04 -13.68 -14.94
N SER A 195 -28.44 -14.86 -14.79
CA SER A 195 -28.57 -16.01 -15.69
C SER A 195 -30.04 -16.47 -15.80
N PRO A 196 -30.51 -16.87 -16.99
CA PRO A 196 -31.57 -17.85 -17.08
C PRO A 196 -31.00 -19.17 -17.60
N SER A 197 -31.01 -20.19 -16.74
CA SER A 197 -30.89 -21.58 -17.16
C SER A 197 -32.24 -22.07 -17.70
N SER A 198 -32.21 -22.82 -18.81
CA SER A 198 -33.11 -23.94 -19.13
C SER A 198 -32.62 -24.64 -20.41
N GLY A 199 -32.19 -25.92 -20.28
CA GLY A 199 -32.19 -26.90 -21.39
C GLY A 199 -33.63 -27.33 -21.70
N GLU A 200 -33.98 -28.11 -22.73
CA GLU A 200 -33.24 -29.11 -23.52
C GLU A 200 -34.10 -29.54 -24.75
N ASN A 201 -33.44 -29.88 -25.88
CA ASN A 201 -33.73 -30.87 -26.95
C ASN A 201 -35.05 -30.94 -27.76
N THR A 202 -34.94 -31.01 -29.11
CA THR A 202 -35.35 -32.15 -29.99
C THR A 202 -34.80 -31.98 -31.44
N ALA A 203 -34.47 -33.10 -32.10
CA ALA A 203 -33.67 -33.24 -33.33
C ALA A 203 -34.43 -33.48 -34.67
N ALA A 204 -33.69 -33.27 -35.78
CA ALA A 204 -33.71 -33.94 -37.12
C ALA A 204 -34.70 -33.55 -38.26
N GLN A 205 -34.21 -32.90 -39.36
CA GLN A 205 -33.80 -33.50 -40.67
C GLN A 205 -33.74 -32.46 -41.86
N PRO A 206 -32.75 -32.52 -42.81
CA PRO A 206 -32.56 -31.67 -44.03
C PRO A 206 -33.14 -32.33 -45.33
N PRO A 207 -32.90 -31.97 -46.64
CA PRO A 207 -31.91 -31.04 -47.30
C PRO A 207 -32.34 -30.25 -48.58
N LYS A 208 -31.51 -29.28 -49.08
CA LYS A 208 -30.90 -29.13 -50.46
C LYS A 208 -30.34 -27.69 -50.73
N PRO A 209 -29.46 -27.45 -51.76
CA PRO A 209 -28.17 -26.77 -51.57
C PRO A 209 -27.78 -25.66 -52.60
N ALA A 210 -26.56 -25.13 -52.42
CA ALA A 210 -25.68 -24.37 -53.34
C ALA A 210 -26.05 -22.88 -53.59
N GLU A 211 -25.13 -21.91 -53.57
CA GLU A 211 -23.80 -21.90 -54.21
C GLU A 211 -22.72 -21.11 -53.42
N THR A 212 -21.48 -21.55 -53.55
CA THR A 212 -20.19 -20.84 -53.28
C THR A 212 -19.41 -20.83 -54.60
N PRO A 213 -18.44 -19.92 -54.88
CA PRO A 213 -17.14 -19.84 -54.17
C PRO A 213 -16.56 -18.40 -53.99
N LYS A 214 -15.91 -18.03 -52.86
CA LYS A 214 -14.46 -18.12 -52.46
C LYS A 214 -13.47 -17.35 -53.39
N PRO A 215 -12.22 -16.99 -52.98
CA PRO A 215 -11.53 -16.93 -51.67
C PRO A 215 -10.74 -15.60 -51.43
N THR A 216 -10.15 -15.30 -50.26
CA THR A 216 -8.71 -15.51 -49.90
C THR A 216 -8.40 -14.47 -48.79
N GLY A 217 -7.66 -14.68 -47.69
CA GLY A 217 -6.95 -15.82 -47.13
C GLY A 217 -6.05 -15.35 -45.97
N SER A 218 -5.82 -16.27 -45.03
CA SER A 218 -4.62 -16.48 -44.19
C SER A 218 -4.13 -15.47 -43.13
N SER A 219 -3.98 -16.05 -41.93
CA SER A 219 -3.18 -15.81 -40.71
C SER A 219 -1.72 -15.29 -40.81
N PHE A 220 -1.19 -14.61 -39.77
CA PHE A 220 -0.27 -15.15 -38.70
C PHE A 220 0.47 -14.06 -37.85
N THR A 221 0.75 -14.39 -36.57
CA THR A 221 1.84 -13.98 -35.60
C THR A 221 2.07 -12.49 -35.23
N PHE A 222 2.11 -12.07 -33.95
CA PHE A 222 3.05 -12.27 -32.81
C PHE A 222 4.44 -11.62 -32.97
N GLY A 223 4.68 -10.52 -32.24
CA GLY A 223 5.98 -9.89 -31.95
C GLY A 223 6.55 -8.97 -33.04
N GLY A 224 6.44 -7.64 -32.88
CA GLY A 224 7.05 -6.69 -33.82
C GLY A 224 7.06 -5.25 -33.33
N LEU A 225 8.16 -4.88 -32.65
CA LEU A 225 8.56 -3.48 -32.41
C LEU A 225 8.47 -2.69 -33.73
N THR A 226 7.77 -1.56 -33.73
CA THR A 226 7.99 -0.50 -34.73
C THR A 226 8.25 0.81 -34.00
N VAL A 227 9.52 1.22 -34.00
CA VAL A 227 10.00 2.55 -33.62
C VAL A 227 9.64 3.49 -34.77
N ALA A 228 8.81 4.50 -34.52
CA ALA A 228 8.56 5.57 -35.48
C ALA A 228 9.39 6.81 -35.11
N THR A 229 10.37 7.07 -35.97
CA THR A 229 11.34 8.16 -35.93
C THR A 229 10.70 9.54 -36.12
N LEU A 230 11.04 10.46 -35.22
CA LEU A 230 11.22 11.92 -35.33
C LEU A 230 10.86 12.61 -36.67
N CYS A 231 9.98 13.61 -36.63
CA CYS A 231 9.90 14.67 -37.65
C CYS A 231 10.07 16.05 -36.98
N TYR A 232 11.25 16.64 -37.18
CA TYR A 232 11.53 18.06 -36.91
C TYR A 232 10.78 18.90 -37.94
N PHE A 233 10.01 19.90 -37.50
CA PHE A 233 9.63 21.05 -38.33
C PHE A 233 10.42 22.26 -37.83
N VAL A 234 11.35 22.71 -38.68
CA VAL A 234 11.89 24.07 -38.65
C VAL A 234 11.07 24.87 -39.67
N LEU A 235 10.44 25.93 -39.20
CA LEU A 235 10.07 27.11 -39.99
C LEU A 235 10.32 28.34 -39.12
#